data_AF-A0A973I251-F1
#
_entry.id   AF-A0A973I251-F1
#
_cell.length_a   1.000
_cell.length_b   1.000
_cell.length_c   1.000
_cell.angle_alpha   90.00
_cell.angle_beta   90.00
_cell.angle_gamma   90.00
#
_symmetry.space_group_name_H-M   'P 1'
#
loop_
_entity.id
_entity.type
_entity.pdbx_description
1 polymer ?
#
loop_
_entity_poly.entity_id
_entity_poly.type
_entity_poly.pdbx_seq_one_letter_code
_entity_poly.pdbx_strand_id
1 'polypeptide(L)'
;MENTEQTLFAKRFRGFFPVVIDVETAGFNKETDALLEIAASVLKMDDDGVLSIDHTVHFHVEPFEGANIEQAAIEFNGIDPFSALRGAVPEEEAIKEICKVVRKAQKAAGCQRSVVVAHNAAFDHG
;
A
#
# COMPACT_ATOMS: atom_id res chain seq x y z
N MET A 1 21.82 -11.23 26.75
CA MET A 1 20.98 -10.90 25.59
C MET A 1 21.59 -9.66 24.99
N GLU A 2 22.12 -9.74 23.78
CA GLU A 2 22.72 -8.58 23.11
C GLU A 2 21.68 -7.47 23.02
N ASN A 3 21.99 -6.33 23.61
CA ASN A 3 21.15 -5.15 23.58
C ASN A 3 21.35 -4.52 22.19
N THR A 4 20.78 -5.13 21.16
CA THR A 4 20.81 -4.58 19.80
C THR A 4 20.09 -3.24 19.86
N GLU A 5 20.84 -2.14 19.85
CA GLU A 5 20.25 -0.80 19.88
C GLU A 5 19.27 -0.66 18.73
N GLN A 6 18.02 -0.32 19.06
CA GLN A 6 17.00 -0.04 18.05
C GLN A 6 17.42 1.17 17.22
N THR A 7 17.20 1.09 15.90
CA THR A 7 17.40 2.19 14.96
C THR A 7 16.56 3.42 15.36
N LEU A 8 16.96 4.62 14.92
CA LEU A 8 16.15 5.84 15.12
C LEU A 8 14.74 5.66 14.57
N PHE A 9 14.63 5.03 13.39
CA PHE A 9 13.36 4.70 12.76
C PHE A 9 12.48 3.83 13.69
N ALA A 10 13.00 2.69 14.15
CA ALA A 10 12.24 1.77 14.99
C ALA A 10 11.79 2.41 16.31
N LYS A 11 12.61 3.31 16.88
CA LYS A 11 12.26 4.08 18.08
C LYS A 11 11.09 5.05 17.83
N ARG A 12 11.04 5.71 16.67
CA ARG A 12 10.09 6.80 16.36
C ARG A 12 8.61 6.40 16.47
N PHE A 13 8.28 5.15 16.11
CA PHE A 13 6.91 4.63 16.11
C PHE A 13 6.81 3.32 16.90
N ARG A 14 7.62 3.12 17.94
CA ARG A 14 7.53 1.96 18.85
C ARG A 14 7.62 0.61 18.12
N GLY A 15 8.45 0.54 17.08
CA GLY A 15 8.63 -0.65 16.25
C GLY A 15 7.64 -0.81 15.10
N PHE A 16 6.76 0.15 14.85
CA PHE A 16 5.93 0.19 13.65
C PHE A 16 6.67 0.81 12.46
N PHE A 17 6.51 0.20 11.30
CA PHE A 17 6.99 0.69 10.01
C PHE A 17 5.82 1.29 9.22
N PRO A 18 5.73 2.63 9.11
CA PRO A 18 4.70 3.29 8.33
C PRO A 18 4.89 2.99 6.84
N VAL A 19 3.81 2.58 6.19
CA VAL A 19 3.73 2.38 4.74
C VAL A 19 2.60 3.27 4.24
N VAL A 20 2.92 4.18 3.32
CA VAL A 20 1.89 5.04 2.73
C VAL A 20 1.16 4.22 1.67
N ILE A 21 -0.15 4.09 1.80
CA ILE A 21 -1.02 3.36 0.88
C ILE A 21 -2.06 4.32 0.32
N ASP A 22 -2.41 4.11 -0.94
CA ASP A 22 -3.54 4.73 -1.59
C ASP A 22 -4.16 3.69 -2.53
N VAL A 23 -5.48 3.64 -2.60
CA VAL A 23 -6.23 2.72 -3.46
C VAL A 23 -7.26 3.46 -4.31
N GLU A 24 -7.39 3.04 -5.56
CA GLU A 24 -8.50 3.42 -6.42
C GLU A 24 -9.45 2.23 -6.55
N THR A 25 -10.74 2.46 -6.32
CA THR A 25 -11.75 1.40 -6.31
C THR A 25 -12.89 1.70 -7.27
N ALA A 26 -13.68 0.67 -7.58
CA ALA A 26 -14.89 0.78 -8.38
C ALA A 26 -16.14 1.09 -7.55
N GLY A 27 -15.97 1.63 -6.34
CA GLY A 27 -17.05 1.98 -5.41
C GLY A 27 -16.59 2.05 -3.96
N PHE A 28 -17.51 2.31 -3.02
CA PHE A 28 -17.19 2.53 -1.61
C PHE A 28 -17.34 1.29 -0.71
N ASN A 29 -17.94 0.21 -1.22
CA ASN A 29 -18.16 -1.01 -0.46
C ASN A 29 -17.05 -2.03 -0.74
N LYS A 30 -16.08 -2.08 0.17
CA LYS A 30 -14.93 -3.00 0.12
C LYS A 30 -15.27 -4.50 -0.04
N GLU A 31 -16.46 -4.93 0.35
CA GLU A 31 -16.84 -6.35 0.27
C GLU A 31 -17.31 -6.73 -1.14
N THR A 32 -17.70 -5.75 -1.96
CA THR A 32 -18.36 -5.98 -3.25
C THR A 32 -17.70 -5.27 -4.42
N ASP A 33 -17.09 -4.12 -4.18
CA ASP A 33 -16.62 -3.23 -5.24
C ASP A 33 -15.14 -3.51 -5.54
N ALA A 34 -14.76 -3.48 -6.82
CA ALA A 34 -13.42 -3.87 -7.24
C ALA A 34 -12.32 -2.93 -6.70
N LEU A 35 -11.18 -3.49 -6.29
CA LEU A 35 -9.92 -2.76 -6.24
C LEU A 35 -9.39 -2.60 -7.67
N LEU A 36 -9.08 -1.37 -8.08
CA LEU A 36 -8.63 -1.05 -9.43
C LEU A 36 -7.17 -0.62 -9.46
N GLU A 37 -6.68 0.12 -8.49
CA GLU A 37 -5.25 0.47 -8.39
C GLU A 37 -4.81 0.48 -6.94
N ILE A 38 -3.54 0.18 -6.71
CA ILE A 38 -2.92 0.30 -5.39
C ILE A 38 -1.49 0.81 -5.53
N ALA A 39 -1.16 1.81 -4.73
CA ALA A 39 0.20 2.31 -4.59
C ALA A 39 0.68 2.15 -3.15
N ALA A 40 1.96 1.81 -2.98
CA ALA A 40 2.61 1.69 -1.69
C ALA A 40 3.96 2.40 -1.71
N SER A 41 4.12 3.43 -0.87
CA SER A 41 5.41 4.09 -0.64
C SER A 41 6.00 3.69 0.71
N VAL A 42 7.20 3.11 0.67
CA VAL A 42 7.96 2.79 1.88
C VAL A 42 8.85 3.97 2.25
N LEU A 43 9.04 4.19 3.55
CA LEU A 43 9.79 5.32 4.08
C LEU A 43 11.19 4.91 4.52
N LYS A 44 12.10 5.87 4.51
CA LYS A 44 13.40 5.81 5.19
C LYS A 44 13.57 6.97 6.14
N MET A 45 14.53 6.84 7.04
CA MET A 45 14.96 7.88 7.97
C MET A 45 16.47 8.03 7.82
N ASP A 46 16.94 9.26 7.66
CA ASP A 46 18.36 9.55 7.65
C ASP A 46 18.95 9.63 9.07
N ASP A 47 20.26 9.87 9.16
CA ASP A 47 20.99 9.94 10.43
C ASP A 47 20.58 11.14 11.30
N ASP A 48 19.98 12.17 10.70
CA ASP A 48 19.43 13.34 11.39
C ASP A 48 17.99 13.10 11.89
N GLY A 49 17.41 11.93 11.60
CA GLY A 49 16.06 11.55 12.03
C GLY A 49 14.94 12.09 11.12
N VAL A 50 15.27 12.56 9.92
CA VAL A 50 14.29 13.11 8.96
C VAL A 50 13.71 11.97 8.11
N LEU A 51 12.37 11.92 8.06
CA LEU A 51 11.65 10.95 7.22
C LEU A 51 11.57 11.42 5.77
N SER A 52 11.78 10.50 4.85
CA SER A 52 11.56 10.70 3.41
C SER A 52 11.03 9.43 2.76
N ILE A 53 10.45 9.56 1.57
CA ILE A 53 10.10 8.41 0.74
C ILE A 53 11.41 7.73 0.32
N ASP A 54 11.48 6.41 0.48
CA ASP A 54 12.56 5.63 -0.09
C ASP A 54 12.26 5.28 -1.55
N HIS A 55 11.17 4.55 -1.78
CA HIS A 55 10.65 4.25 -3.10
C HIS A 55 9.16 3.91 -3.04
N THR A 56 8.53 3.92 -4.21
CA THR A 56 7.11 3.63 -4.41
C THR A 56 6.97 2.45 -5.36
N VAL A 57 6.06 1.54 -5.04
CA VAL A 57 5.55 0.53 -5.97
C VAL A 57 4.09 0.81 -6.24
N HIS A 58 3.62 0.52 -7.45
CA HIS A 58 2.22 0.69 -7.83
C HIS A 58 1.80 -0.42 -8.77
N PHE A 59 0.52 -0.76 -8.76
CA PHE A 59 -0.08 -1.79 -9.59
C PHE A 59 -1.46 -1.34 -10.05
N HIS A 60 -1.75 -1.61 -11.32
CA HIS A 60 -3.13 -1.71 -11.79
C HIS A 60 -3.64 -3.11 -11.43
N VAL A 61 -4.84 -3.20 -10.89
CA VAL A 61 -5.45 -4.42 -10.39
C VAL A 61 -6.63 -4.81 -11.30
N GLU A 62 -6.72 -6.10 -11.61
CA GLU A 62 -7.87 -6.69 -12.29
C GLU A 62 -9.06 -6.77 -11.34
N PRO A 63 -10.28 -6.39 -11.75
CA PRO A 63 -11.47 -6.63 -10.96
C PRO A 63 -11.61 -8.12 -10.65
N PHE A 64 -11.83 -8.46 -9.37
CA PHE A 64 -12.07 -9.86 -8.99
C PHE A 64 -13.37 -10.39 -9.62
N GLU A 65 -13.49 -11.72 -9.73
CA GLU A 65 -14.64 -12.34 -10.36
C GLU A 65 -15.95 -11.98 -9.63
N GLY A 66 -16.89 -11.38 -10.35
CA GLY A 66 -18.18 -10.96 -9.80
C GLY A 66 -18.16 -9.61 -9.06
N ALA A 67 -17.05 -8.87 -9.12
CA ALA A 67 -16.97 -7.54 -8.52
C ALA A 67 -18.01 -6.57 -9.10
N ASN A 68 -18.59 -5.76 -8.22
CA ASN A 68 -19.42 -4.63 -8.59
C ASN A 68 -18.54 -3.49 -9.13
N ILE A 69 -19.04 -2.79 -10.15
CA ILE A 69 -18.38 -1.63 -10.74
C ILE A 69 -19.41 -0.50 -10.82
N GLU A 70 -19.29 0.46 -9.91
CA GLU A 70 -20.10 1.66 -9.92
C GLU A 70 -19.63 2.61 -11.02
N GLN A 71 -20.52 2.89 -11.97
CA GLN A 71 -20.24 3.80 -13.08
C GLN A 71 -19.72 5.16 -12.60
N ALA A 72 -20.30 5.69 -11.51
CA ALA A 72 -19.88 6.96 -10.93
C ALA A 72 -18.44 6.93 -10.37
N ALA A 73 -17.97 5.78 -9.87
CA ALA A 73 -16.61 5.65 -9.35
C ALA A 73 -15.58 5.64 -10.49
N ILE A 74 -15.84 4.88 -11.55
CA ILE A 74 -14.93 4.80 -12.71
C ILE A 74 -14.94 6.09 -13.56
N GLU A 75 -16.05 6.84 -13.57
CA GLU A 75 -16.09 8.18 -14.15
C GLU A 75 -15.31 9.20 -13.31
N PHE A 76 -15.32 9.04 -11.97
CA PHE A 76 -14.61 9.93 -11.06
C PHE A 76 -13.09 9.75 -11.15
N ASN A 77 -12.59 8.51 -11.11
CA ASN A 77 -11.14 8.24 -11.22
C ASN A 77 -10.64 8.15 -12.68
N GLY A 78 -11.54 8.00 -13.65
CA GLY A 78 -11.20 7.93 -15.08
C GLY A 78 -10.62 6.59 -15.54
N ILE A 79 -10.78 5.53 -14.74
CA ILE A 79 -10.25 4.21 -15.04
C ILE A 79 -11.23 3.44 -15.94
N ASP A 80 -10.76 2.88 -17.05
CA ASP A 80 -11.44 1.80 -17.77
C ASP A 80 -10.93 0.45 -17.25
N PRO A 81 -11.67 -0.26 -16.38
CA PRO A 81 -11.17 -1.45 -15.69
C PRO A 81 -10.72 -2.57 -16.64
N PHE A 82 -11.27 -2.62 -17.86
CA PHE A 82 -11.05 -3.70 -18.83
C PHE A 82 -10.11 -3.31 -19.97
N SER A 83 -9.49 -2.12 -19.91
CA SER A 83 -8.50 -1.70 -20.89
C SER A 83 -7.27 -2.61 -20.84
N ALA A 84 -7.01 -3.32 -21.95
CA ALA A 84 -5.83 -4.16 -22.10
C ALA A 84 -4.50 -3.40 -21.97
N LEU A 85 -4.52 -2.06 -22.14
CA LEU A 85 -3.34 -1.21 -22.02
C LEU A 85 -2.99 -0.87 -20.56
N ARG A 86 -3.87 -1.16 -19.58
CA ARG A 86 -3.56 -0.96 -18.15
C ARG A 86 -2.44 -1.87 -17.67
N GLY A 87 -2.25 -3.03 -18.30
CA GLY A 87 -1.32 -4.04 -17.80
C GLY A 87 -1.67 -4.46 -16.37
N ALA A 88 -2.97 -4.54 -16.08
CA ALA A 88 -3.46 -4.93 -14.77
C ALA A 88 -3.02 -6.36 -14.42
N VAL A 89 -2.77 -6.59 -13.14
CA VAL A 89 -2.41 -7.91 -12.60
C VAL A 89 -3.47 -8.40 -11.62
N PRO A 90 -3.55 -9.71 -11.36
CA PRO A 90 -4.42 -10.23 -10.31
C PRO A 90 -4.09 -9.60 -8.95
N GLU A 91 -5.12 -9.31 -8.14
CA GLU A 91 -4.96 -8.71 -6.82
C GLU A 91 -3.94 -9.45 -5.94
N GLU A 92 -4.01 -10.78 -5.95
CA GLU A 92 -3.09 -11.63 -5.19
C GLU A 92 -1.61 -11.37 -5.56
N GLU A 93 -1.32 -11.11 -6.84
CA GLU A 93 0.03 -10.81 -7.32
C GLU A 93 0.50 -9.44 -6.81
N ALA A 94 -0.32 -8.40 -6.98
CA ALA A 94 -0.02 -7.05 -6.51
C ALA A 94 0.25 -7.03 -5.00
N ILE A 95 -0.64 -7.62 -4.20
CA ILE A 95 -0.51 -7.65 -2.73
C ILE A 95 0.71 -8.46 -2.29
N LYS A 96 1.04 -9.58 -2.96
CA LYS A 96 2.24 -10.37 -2.66
C LYS A 96 3.52 -9.56 -2.88
N GLU A 97 3.64 -8.85 -4.00
CA GLU A 97 4.82 -8.04 -4.30
C GLU A 97 4.94 -6.83 -3.38
N ILE A 98 3.83 -6.14 -3.06
CA ILE A 98 3.81 -5.06 -2.04
C ILE A 98 4.29 -5.61 -0.70
N CYS A 99 3.73 -6.73 -0.23
CA CYS A 99 4.11 -7.32 1.05
C CYS A 99 5.59 -7.71 1.11
N LYS A 100 6.17 -8.19 0.01
CA LYS A 100 7.58 -8.55 -0.11
C LYS A 100 8.48 -7.32 0.00
N VAL A 101 8.13 -6.23 -0.69
CA VAL A 101 8.83 -4.94 -0.61
C VAL A 101 8.76 -4.38 0.81
N VAL A 102 7.56 -4.31 1.39
CA VAL A 102 7.32 -3.81 2.74
C VAL A 102 8.08 -4.63 3.78
N ARG A 103 8.04 -5.96 3.72
CA ARG A 103 8.78 -6.83 4.66
C ARG A 103 10.29 -6.61 4.59
N LYS A 104 10.84 -6.41 3.38
CA LYS A 104 12.28 -6.11 3.21
C LYS A 104 12.64 -4.78 3.85
N ALA A 105 11.87 -3.73 3.58
CA ALA A 105 12.09 -2.39 4.14
C ALA A 105 11.90 -2.36 5.66
N GLN A 106 10.84 -2.98 6.17
CA GLN A 106 10.55 -3.13 7.60
C GLN A 106 11.71 -3.80 8.34
N LYS A 107 12.25 -4.90 7.79
CA LYS A 107 13.39 -5.62 8.38
C LYS A 107 14.65 -4.75 8.37
N ALA A 108 14.92 -4.04 7.27
CA ALA A 108 16.06 -3.14 7.17
C ALA A 108 15.98 -1.97 8.18
N ALA A 109 14.77 -1.46 8.42
CA ALA A 109 14.52 -0.41 9.41
C ALA A 109 14.54 -0.91 10.87
N GLY A 110 14.64 -2.22 11.13
CA GLY A 110 14.59 -2.78 12.48
C GLY A 110 13.20 -2.74 13.13
N CYS A 111 12.13 -2.66 12.33
CA CYS A 111 10.75 -2.62 12.80
C CYS A 111 10.13 -4.02 12.89
N GLN A 112 9.13 -4.18 13.76
CA GLN A 112 8.48 -5.45 14.07
C GLN A 112 7.19 -5.68 13.28
N ARG A 113 6.45 -4.62 12.98
CA ARG A 113 5.17 -4.64 12.24
C ARG A 113 5.09 -3.44 11.33
N SER A 114 4.29 -3.54 10.28
CA SER A 114 3.95 -2.39 9.43
C SER A 114 2.62 -1.78 9.83
N VAL A 115 2.43 -0.49 9.56
CA VAL A 115 1.19 0.26 9.82
C VAL A 115 0.83 1.08 8.59
N VAL A 116 -0.45 1.06 8.20
CA VAL A 116 -0.95 1.84 7.07
C VAL A 116 -0.97 3.31 7.42
N VAL A 117 -0.45 4.14 6.51
CA VAL A 117 -0.60 5.59 6.50
C VAL A 117 -1.35 5.95 5.22
N ALA A 118 -2.49 6.61 5.35
CA ALA A 118 -3.30 7.00 4.21
C ALA A 118 -4.21 8.17 4.60
N HIS A 119 -4.75 8.88 3.62
CA HIS A 119 -5.70 9.97 3.87
C HIS A 119 -7.11 9.38 3.98
N ASN A 120 -7.72 9.44 5.16
CA ASN A 120 -8.90 8.63 5.53
C ASN A 120 -8.62 7.13 5.58
N ALA A 121 -7.48 6.75 6.17
CA ALA A 121 -6.91 5.38 6.18
C ALA A 121 -7.84 4.20 6.53
N ALA A 122 -8.99 4.44 7.16
CA ALA A 122 -9.98 3.39 7.37
C ALA A 122 -10.58 2.87 6.06
N PHE A 123 -10.61 3.70 5.01
CA PHE A 123 -11.03 3.33 3.66
C PHE A 123 -10.01 2.38 3.02
N ASP A 124 -8.76 2.83 2.89
CA ASP A 124 -7.68 2.06 2.23
C ASP A 124 -7.30 0.77 2.96
N HIS A 125 -7.45 0.75 4.29
CA HIS A 125 -7.23 -0.44 5.09
C HIS A 125 -8.41 -1.43 5.02
N GLY A 126 -9.61 -0.93 4.71
CA GLY A 126 -10.87 -1.64 4.87
C GLY A 126 -10.92 -2.89 4.03
#